data_AF-A0A963QEF6-F1
#
_entry.id   AF-A0A963QEF6-F1
#
_cell.length_a   1.000
_cell.length_b   1.000
_cell.length_c   1.000
_cell.angle_alpha   90.00
_cell.angle_beta   90.00
_cell.angle_gamma   90.00
#
_symmetry.space_group_name_H-M   'P 1'
#
loop_
_entity.id
_entity.type
_entity.pdbx_description
1 polymer ?
#
loop_
_entity_poly.entity_id
_entity_poly.type
_entity_poly.pdbx_seq_one_letter_code
_entity_poly.pdbx_strand_id
1 'polypeptide(L)'
;MYRAATGARGAFVVAVMSVVLLYLYDRKHLWPRVGTGVALVTLLFGFSLIGEDRGAGLRKVLSQGVQPGLPTYREGTSSFMAGMDFANLEYFEYLVYAIPQRTGTFGYFLNNLAVFTEPVPRVLWSGKPIGPPIQLYNLFDHGFPLGMTNSLPGEGWAQLGWAGIIIWCALAGWFFGWVYRKFAASRQGGLAVLAYLLFLPSSIFAFRDGALVSVLKANFFLFIPLLLMVLLMRILDMPTLSAISAVPQRQKRAMTQGGAQTPAERRRDRAAQWHG
;
A
#
# COMPACT_ATOMS: atom_id res chain seq x y z
N MET A 1 14.07 -16.47 -7.04
CA MET A 1 12.75 -16.97 -7.49
C MET A 1 11.79 -17.33 -6.35
N TYR A 2 12.22 -17.91 -5.23
CA TYR A 2 11.32 -18.29 -4.11
C TYR A 2 10.56 -17.14 -3.41
N ARG A 3 11.06 -15.89 -3.44
CA ARG A 3 10.35 -14.73 -2.86
C ARG A 3 9.10 -14.30 -3.64
N ALA A 4 8.98 -14.65 -4.92
CA ALA A 4 7.79 -14.36 -5.71
C ALA A 4 6.58 -15.22 -5.29
N ALA A 5 6.83 -16.39 -4.67
CA ALA A 5 5.77 -17.33 -4.30
C ALA A 5 5.05 -17.00 -2.99
N THR A 6 5.67 -16.25 -2.07
CA THR A 6 5.10 -15.97 -0.74
C THR A 6 4.60 -14.53 -0.54
N GLY A 7 5.08 -13.56 -1.34
CA GLY A 7 4.98 -12.12 -1.00
C GLY A 7 3.75 -11.32 -1.48
N ALA A 8 2.84 -11.87 -2.28
CA ALA A 8 1.88 -11.03 -3.03
C ALA A 8 0.51 -10.76 -2.38
N ARG A 9 0.18 -11.32 -1.19
CA ARG A 9 -1.15 -11.10 -0.55
C ARG A 9 -1.42 -9.63 -0.27
N GLY A 10 -0.47 -8.99 0.39
CA GLY A 10 -0.60 -7.58 0.74
C GLY A 10 -0.78 -6.69 -0.48
N ALA A 11 0.10 -6.80 -1.48
CA ALA A 11 0.05 -5.96 -2.66
C ALA A 11 -1.28 -6.08 -3.43
N PHE A 12 -1.83 -7.30 -3.53
CA PHE A 12 -3.14 -7.51 -4.15
C PHE A 12 -4.27 -6.83 -3.36
N VAL A 13 -4.32 -7.02 -2.04
CA VAL A 13 -5.33 -6.37 -1.19
C VAL A 13 -5.25 -4.85 -1.32
N VAL A 14 -4.05 -4.28 -1.30
CA VAL A 14 -3.85 -2.83 -1.51
C VAL A 14 -4.35 -2.40 -2.88
N ALA A 15 -4.01 -3.13 -3.96
CA ALA A 15 -4.47 -2.79 -5.30
C ALA A 15 -6.00 -2.82 -5.40
N VAL A 16 -6.65 -3.86 -4.88
CA VAL A 16 -8.11 -3.98 -4.87
C VAL A 16 -8.75 -2.85 -4.05
N MET A 17 -8.24 -2.58 -2.85
CA MET A 17 -8.74 -1.49 -2.02
C MET A 17 -8.57 -0.14 -2.70
N SER A 18 -7.44 0.11 -3.36
CA SER A 18 -7.22 1.35 -4.12
C SER A 18 -8.20 1.49 -5.29
N VAL A 19 -8.50 0.41 -6.02
CA VAL A 19 -9.51 0.42 -7.10
C VAL A 19 -10.90 0.73 -6.55
N VAL A 20 -11.28 0.10 -5.43
CA VAL A 20 -12.56 0.38 -4.77
C VAL A 20 -12.64 1.84 -4.32
N LEU A 21 -11.60 2.36 -3.69
CA LEU A 21 -11.55 3.75 -3.24
C LEU A 21 -11.61 4.73 -4.42
N LEU A 22 -10.91 4.45 -5.52
CA LEU A 22 -10.97 5.24 -6.74
C LEU A 22 -12.38 5.24 -7.34
N TYR A 23 -13.03 4.08 -7.38
CA TYR A 23 -14.41 3.95 -7.85
C TYR A 23 -15.38 4.75 -6.98
N LEU A 24 -15.25 4.66 -5.65
CA LEU A 24 -16.08 5.42 -4.71
C LEU A 24 -15.87 6.93 -4.86
N TYR A 25 -14.61 7.35 -5.01
CA TYR A 25 -14.25 8.74 -5.22
C TYR A 25 -14.83 9.29 -6.52
N ASP A 26 -14.68 8.58 -7.64
CA ASP A 26 -15.22 8.98 -8.94
C ASP A 26 -16.75 9.10 -8.92
N ARG A 27 -17.42 8.13 -8.30
CA ARG A 27 -18.89 8.14 -8.19
C ARG A 27 -19.42 9.07 -7.09
N LYS A 28 -18.55 9.66 -6.26
CA LYS A 28 -18.90 10.46 -5.06
C LYS A 28 -19.79 9.69 -4.08
N HIS A 29 -19.55 8.39 -3.94
CA HIS A 29 -20.24 7.55 -2.97
C HIS A 29 -19.43 7.44 -1.68
N LEU A 30 -20.11 7.55 -0.53
CA LEU A 30 -19.49 7.34 0.78
C LEU A 30 -19.32 5.84 1.10
N TRP A 31 -20.24 5.01 0.59
CA TRP A 31 -20.29 3.57 0.86
C TRP A 31 -20.39 2.78 -0.45
N PRO A 32 -19.76 1.59 -0.53
CA PRO A 32 -19.97 0.68 -1.64
C PRO A 32 -21.44 0.28 -1.72
N ARG A 33 -21.97 0.25 -2.94
CA ARG A 33 -23.28 -0.36 -3.21
C ARG A 33 -23.20 -1.85 -2.93
N VAL A 34 -24.34 -2.47 -2.61
CA VAL A 34 -24.42 -3.93 -2.36
C VAL A 34 -23.77 -4.72 -3.50
N GLY A 35 -24.03 -4.36 -4.76
CA GLY A 35 -23.39 -5.01 -5.92
C GLY A 35 -21.87 -4.92 -5.96
N THR A 36 -21.29 -3.76 -5.60
CA THR A 36 -19.82 -3.63 -5.47
C THR A 36 -19.28 -4.42 -4.29
N GLY A 37 -20.04 -4.56 -3.20
CA GLY A 37 -19.70 -5.42 -2.07
C GLY A 37 -19.64 -6.89 -2.48
N VAL A 38 -20.65 -7.39 -3.20
CA VAL A 38 -20.67 -8.77 -3.71
C VAL A 38 -19.50 -9.04 -4.65
N ALA A 39 -19.20 -8.11 -5.57
CA ALA A 39 -18.06 -8.23 -6.47
C ALA A 39 -16.72 -8.29 -5.69
N LEU A 40 -16.56 -7.45 -4.67
CA LEU A 40 -15.38 -7.42 -3.81
C LEU A 40 -15.21 -8.73 -3.03
N VAL A 41 -16.28 -9.23 -2.43
CA VAL A 41 -16.29 -10.51 -1.70
C VAL A 41 -15.94 -11.67 -2.64
N THR A 42 -16.52 -11.69 -3.84
CA THR A 42 -16.22 -12.73 -4.86
C THR A 42 -14.75 -12.69 -5.27
N LEU A 43 -14.22 -11.48 -5.49
CA LEU A 43 -12.81 -11.29 -5.84
C LEU A 43 -11.87 -11.73 -4.70
N LEU A 44 -12.17 -11.36 -3.46
CA LEU A 44 -11.40 -11.76 -2.28
C LEU A 44 -11.47 -13.27 -2.04
N PHE A 45 -12.63 -13.89 -2.25
CA PHE A 45 -12.81 -15.32 -2.14
C PHE A 45 -11.99 -16.07 -3.20
N GLY A 46 -12.10 -15.67 -4.48
CA GLY A 46 -11.27 -16.23 -5.56
C GLY A 46 -9.77 -16.04 -5.29
N PHE A 47 -9.39 -14.89 -4.75
CA PHE A 47 -8.02 -14.64 -4.33
C PHE A 47 -7.55 -15.53 -3.17
N SER A 48 -8.42 -15.81 -2.19
CA SER A 48 -8.11 -16.73 -1.09
C SER A 48 -7.90 -18.14 -1.60
N LEU A 49 -8.77 -18.62 -2.51
CA LEU A 49 -8.65 -19.94 -3.12
C LEU A 49 -7.35 -20.09 -3.93
N ILE A 50 -7.04 -19.12 -4.80
CA ILE A 50 -5.76 -19.08 -5.53
C ILE A 50 -4.59 -18.94 -4.53
N GLY A 51 -4.85 -18.25 -3.42
CA GLY A 51 -3.93 -18.02 -2.33
C GLY A 51 -3.55 -19.28 -1.56
N GLU A 52 -4.46 -20.23 -1.42
CA GLU A 52 -4.26 -21.51 -0.74
C GLU A 52 -3.58 -22.53 -1.64
N ASP A 53 -3.89 -22.54 -2.94
CA ASP A 53 -3.23 -23.41 -3.93
C ASP A 53 -1.80 -22.94 -4.32
N ARG A 54 -1.22 -22.00 -3.55
CA ARG A 54 0.04 -21.28 -3.85
C ARG A 54 1.24 -22.18 -4.01
N GLY A 55 1.38 -22.63 -5.24
CA GLY A 55 2.44 -23.52 -5.63
C GLY A 55 2.31 -24.89 -4.98
N ALA A 56 1.16 -25.33 -4.49
CA ALA A 56 0.97 -26.76 -4.29
C ALA A 56 0.91 -27.44 -5.67
N GLY A 57 0.09 -26.90 -6.58
CA GLY A 57 0.11 -27.26 -8.00
C GLY A 57 1.45 -26.95 -8.68
N LEU A 58 1.97 -25.72 -8.51
CA LEU A 58 3.23 -25.32 -9.17
C LEU A 58 4.46 -26.05 -8.62
N ARG A 59 4.53 -26.35 -7.30
CA ARG A 59 5.60 -27.21 -6.75
C ARG A 59 5.41 -28.64 -7.23
N LYS A 60 4.21 -29.22 -7.25
CA LYS A 60 4.00 -30.56 -7.83
C LYS A 60 4.53 -30.68 -9.27
N VAL A 61 4.42 -29.62 -10.06
CA VAL A 61 4.92 -29.58 -11.44
C VAL A 61 6.43 -29.27 -11.51
N LEU A 62 6.95 -28.36 -10.67
CA LEU A 62 8.36 -27.91 -10.72
C LEU A 62 9.32 -28.71 -9.83
N SER A 63 8.81 -29.43 -8.83
CA SER A 63 9.59 -30.15 -7.81
C SER A 63 9.62 -31.67 -8.03
N GLN A 64 9.39 -32.15 -9.25
CA GLN A 64 9.53 -33.57 -9.62
C GLN A 64 10.99 -34.12 -9.52
N GLY A 65 11.90 -33.48 -8.78
CA GLY A 65 13.29 -33.96 -8.67
C GLY A 65 14.12 -33.46 -7.48
N VAL A 66 13.56 -32.74 -6.50
CA VAL A 66 14.34 -32.27 -5.33
C VAL A 66 13.63 -32.67 -4.04
N GLN A 67 14.21 -33.62 -3.31
CA GLN A 67 13.72 -34.07 -2.01
C GLN A 67 13.78 -32.94 -0.97
N PRO A 68 12.70 -32.69 -0.21
CA PRO A 68 12.72 -31.69 0.85
C PRO A 68 13.10 -32.34 2.19
N GLY A 69 14.36 -32.16 2.61
CA GLY A 69 14.85 -32.43 3.97
C GLY A 69 14.68 -31.27 4.94
N LEU A 70 13.88 -30.25 4.61
CA LEU A 70 13.56 -29.17 5.53
C LEU A 70 12.37 -29.60 6.40
N PRO A 71 12.43 -29.41 7.73
CA PRO A 71 11.34 -29.74 8.63
C PRO A 71 10.10 -28.98 8.17
N THR A 72 9.12 -29.74 7.67
CA THR A 72 7.79 -29.23 7.38
C THR A 72 7.19 -28.83 8.72
N TYR A 73 7.10 -27.52 8.94
CA TYR A 73 6.38 -26.98 10.08
C TYR A 73 4.99 -27.63 10.07
N ARG A 74 4.66 -28.36 11.14
CA ARG A 74 3.50 -29.25 11.21
C ARG A 74 2.23 -28.41 11.04
N GLU A 75 1.72 -28.35 9.82
CA GLU A 75 0.54 -27.57 9.37
C GLU A 75 -0.81 -28.01 10.01
N GLY A 76 -0.77 -28.82 11.07
CA GLY A 76 -1.93 -29.62 11.50
C GLY A 76 -2.84 -29.02 12.56
N THR A 77 -2.45 -27.96 13.28
CA THR A 77 -3.26 -27.47 14.43
C THR A 77 -3.17 -25.96 14.67
N SER A 78 -3.04 -25.14 13.62
CA SER A 78 -3.36 -23.72 13.79
C SER A 78 -4.88 -23.59 13.93
N SER A 79 -5.35 -23.57 15.18
CA SER A 79 -6.72 -23.19 15.55
C SER A 79 -7.14 -21.95 14.77
N PHE A 80 -8.42 -21.84 14.42
CA PHE A 80 -9.01 -20.64 13.80
C PHE A 80 -8.69 -19.35 14.61
N MET A 81 -8.38 -19.49 15.91
CA MET A 81 -7.96 -18.40 16.81
C MET A 81 -6.44 -18.15 16.86
N ALA A 82 -5.59 -19.00 16.27
CA ALA A 82 -4.16 -18.72 16.07
C ALA A 82 -3.91 -17.83 14.83
N GLY A 83 -4.93 -17.06 14.44
CA GLY A 83 -4.95 -16.25 13.23
C GLY A 83 -4.02 -15.03 13.29
N MET A 84 -3.77 -14.47 12.11
CA MET A 84 -2.86 -13.34 11.85
C MET A 84 -3.16 -12.07 12.68
N ASP A 85 -4.38 -11.91 13.19
CA ASP A 85 -4.77 -10.77 14.03
C ASP A 85 -4.38 -10.96 15.51
N PHE A 86 -4.36 -12.20 16.01
CA PHE A 86 -3.74 -12.51 17.31
C PHE A 86 -2.22 -12.42 17.23
N ALA A 87 -1.63 -12.73 16.07
CA ALA A 87 -0.18 -12.65 15.87
C ALA A 87 0.38 -11.25 16.17
N ASN A 88 -0.31 -10.15 15.81
CA ASN A 88 0.18 -8.80 16.14
C ASN A 88 0.20 -8.53 17.64
N LEU A 89 -0.84 -8.95 18.37
CA LEU A 89 -0.96 -8.69 19.80
C LEU A 89 -0.04 -9.61 20.61
N GLU A 90 -0.01 -10.90 20.29
CA GLU A 90 0.91 -11.88 20.88
C GLU A 90 2.36 -11.51 20.61
N TYR A 91 2.66 -11.03 19.41
CA TYR A 91 4.00 -10.57 19.08
C TYR A 91 4.36 -9.28 19.82
N PHE A 92 3.42 -8.35 19.99
CA PHE A 92 3.64 -7.17 20.82
C PHE A 92 3.90 -7.55 22.29
N GLU A 93 3.13 -8.48 22.85
CA GLU A 93 3.37 -9.03 24.19
C GLU A 93 4.76 -9.67 24.27
N TYR A 94 5.15 -10.45 23.25
CA TYR A 94 6.48 -11.02 23.15
C TYR A 94 7.59 -9.95 23.12
N LEU A 95 7.40 -8.84 22.41
CA LEU A 95 8.33 -7.72 22.40
C LEU A 95 8.46 -7.08 23.79
N VAL A 96 7.35 -6.91 24.51
CA VAL A 96 7.34 -6.38 25.88
C VAL A 96 8.06 -7.31 26.84
N TYR A 97 7.87 -8.61 26.67
CA TYR A 97 8.52 -9.65 27.45
C TYR A 97 10.03 -9.78 27.17
N ALA A 98 10.42 -9.72 25.89
CA ALA A 98 11.82 -9.90 25.48
C ALA A 98 12.66 -8.63 25.68
N ILE A 99 12.10 -7.45 25.36
CA ILE A 99 12.81 -6.17 25.35
C ILE A 99 12.33 -5.27 26.51
N PRO A 100 13.21 -4.72 27.35
CA PRO A 100 14.66 -4.94 27.40
C PRO A 100 15.05 -6.11 28.31
N GLN A 101 14.10 -6.78 28.96
CA GLN A 101 14.38 -7.65 30.11
C GLN A 101 15.30 -8.85 29.77
N ARG A 102 15.17 -9.41 28.56
CA ARG A 102 15.96 -10.56 28.09
C ARG A 102 17.10 -10.14 27.18
N THR A 103 16.89 -9.11 26.37
CA THR A 103 17.90 -8.58 25.45
C THR A 103 18.95 -7.73 26.16
N GLY A 104 18.68 -7.24 27.37
CA GLY A 104 19.54 -6.33 28.13
C GLY A 104 19.66 -4.92 27.52
N THR A 105 18.96 -4.64 26.43
CA THR A 105 19.10 -3.39 25.67
C THR A 105 17.90 -3.12 24.76
N PHE A 106 17.80 -1.90 24.24
CA PHE A 106 16.81 -1.50 23.22
C PHE A 106 17.46 -1.33 21.85
N GLY A 107 16.64 -1.04 20.82
CA GLY A 107 17.11 -0.85 19.44
C GLY A 107 17.62 0.56 19.11
N TYR A 108 17.24 1.58 19.90
CA TYR A 108 17.65 2.98 19.75
C TYR A 108 17.49 3.56 18.33
N PHE A 109 16.46 3.13 17.61
CA PHE A 109 16.14 3.49 16.22
C PHE A 109 17.22 3.13 15.20
N LEU A 110 18.21 2.30 15.55
CA LEU A 110 19.32 1.92 14.65
C LEU A 110 18.85 1.10 13.45
N ASN A 111 17.73 0.39 13.59
CA ASN A 111 17.12 -0.33 12.49
C ASN A 111 16.65 0.58 11.34
N ASN A 112 16.36 1.86 11.59
CA ASN A 112 16.00 2.81 10.55
C ASN A 112 17.17 3.14 9.62
N LEU A 113 18.41 2.87 10.01
CA LEU A 113 19.57 2.99 9.12
C LEU A 113 19.48 2.03 7.92
N ALA A 114 18.67 0.97 8.03
CA ALA A 114 18.39 0.06 6.93
C ALA A 114 17.73 0.76 5.72
N VAL A 115 17.11 1.95 5.90
CA VAL A 115 16.59 2.76 4.79
C VAL A 115 17.69 3.11 3.78
N PHE A 116 18.93 3.28 4.22
CA PHE A 116 20.06 3.61 3.34
C PHE A 116 20.73 2.37 2.75
N THR A 117 20.75 1.26 3.49
CA THR A 117 21.42 0.05 3.03
C THR A 117 20.53 -0.81 2.14
N GLU A 118 19.23 -0.91 2.44
CA GLU A 118 18.32 -1.85 1.77
C GLU A 118 17.98 -1.58 0.31
N PRO A 119 17.87 -0.33 -0.17
CA PRO A 119 17.63 -0.06 -1.59
C PRO A 119 18.79 -0.49 -2.51
N VAL A 120 20.03 -0.55 -2.00
CA VAL A 120 21.21 -0.89 -2.81
C VAL A 120 21.17 -2.36 -3.24
N PRO A 121 21.14 -2.68 -4.56
CA PRO A 121 21.17 -4.05 -5.04
C PRO A 121 22.43 -4.78 -4.59
N ARG A 122 22.32 -6.06 -4.21
CA ARG A 122 23.48 -6.90 -3.80
C ARG A 122 24.52 -7.09 -4.91
N VAL A 123 24.17 -6.86 -6.17
CA VAL A 123 25.11 -6.86 -7.31
C VAL A 123 26.11 -5.71 -7.21
N LEU A 124 25.66 -4.54 -6.72
CA LEU A 124 26.51 -3.36 -6.54
C LEU A 124 27.24 -3.38 -5.17
N TRP A 125 26.71 -4.11 -4.19
CA TRP A 125 27.28 -4.25 -2.85
C TRP A 125 27.15 -5.69 -2.34
N SER A 126 28.16 -6.51 -2.64
CA SER A 126 28.18 -7.94 -2.30
C SER A 126 28.17 -8.19 -0.79
N GLY A 127 28.95 -7.40 -0.03
CA GLY A 127 29.07 -7.47 1.43
C GLY A 127 27.97 -6.78 2.23
N LYS A 128 26.83 -6.44 1.62
CA LYS A 128 25.73 -5.74 2.30
C LYS A 128 25.17 -6.56 3.47
N PRO A 129 24.95 -5.96 4.66
CA PRO A 129 24.38 -6.65 5.82
C PRO A 129 22.99 -7.24 5.52
N ILE A 130 22.62 -8.30 6.24
CA ILE A 130 21.28 -8.89 6.18
C ILE A 130 20.49 -8.31 7.35
N GLY A 131 19.57 -7.40 7.07
CA GLY A 131 18.79 -6.70 8.10
C GLY A 131 19.39 -5.35 8.49
N PRO A 132 19.19 -4.89 9.74
CA PRO A 132 19.71 -3.60 10.19
C PRO A 132 21.25 -3.62 10.21
N PRO A 133 21.92 -2.51 9.83
CA PRO A 133 23.39 -2.48 9.76
C PRO A 133 24.06 -2.61 11.14
N ILE A 134 23.37 -2.18 12.20
CA ILE A 134 23.80 -2.35 13.58
C ILE A 134 22.69 -3.13 14.28
N GLN A 135 23.02 -4.32 14.77
CA GLN A 135 22.08 -5.20 15.47
C GLN A 135 22.52 -5.33 16.93
N LEU A 136 21.70 -4.82 17.85
CA LEU A 136 21.99 -4.84 19.29
C LEU A 136 21.46 -6.08 20.00
N TYR A 137 20.45 -6.73 19.42
CA TYR A 137 19.85 -7.95 19.94
C TYR A 137 19.26 -8.80 18.82
N ASN A 138 19.04 -10.07 19.11
CA ASN A 138 18.35 -11.00 18.21
C ASN A 138 17.16 -11.63 18.93
N LEU A 139 15.95 -11.36 18.43
CA LEU A 139 14.72 -11.89 19.04
C LEU A 139 14.59 -13.41 18.92
N PHE A 140 15.27 -14.03 17.96
CA PHE A 140 15.27 -15.49 17.80
C PHE A 140 16.02 -16.22 18.91
N ASP A 141 16.88 -15.54 19.65
CA ASP A 141 17.61 -16.12 20.77
C ASP A 141 16.70 -16.32 22.01
N HIS A 142 15.51 -15.71 22.00
CA HIS A 142 14.58 -15.71 23.13
C HIS A 142 13.22 -16.37 22.84
N GLY A 143 12.99 -16.83 21.60
CA GLY A 143 11.75 -17.46 21.18
C GLY A 143 11.59 -17.55 19.65
N PHE A 144 10.59 -18.32 19.21
CA PHE A 144 10.23 -18.46 17.80
C PHE A 144 8.81 -17.95 17.52
N PRO A 145 8.60 -16.62 17.57
CA PRO A 145 7.29 -16.06 17.30
C PRO A 145 6.78 -16.41 15.90
N LEU A 146 5.53 -16.87 15.83
CA LEU A 146 4.83 -17.06 14.56
C LEU A 146 4.30 -15.71 14.07
N GLY A 147 4.44 -15.43 12.76
CA GLY A 147 3.87 -14.23 12.16
C GLY A 147 4.48 -12.91 12.68
N MET A 148 5.81 -12.81 12.69
CA MET A 148 6.54 -11.67 13.24
C MET A 148 6.16 -10.33 12.58
N THR A 149 5.35 -9.55 13.28
CA THR A 149 4.97 -8.19 12.89
C THR A 149 4.97 -7.31 14.14
N ASN A 150 5.88 -6.35 14.19
CA ASN A 150 6.12 -5.57 15.40
C ASN A 150 4.92 -4.70 15.78
N SER A 151 4.02 -4.39 14.84
CA SER A 151 3.04 -3.30 14.94
C SER A 151 3.69 -1.93 15.17
N LEU A 152 2.95 -0.86 14.91
CA LEU A 152 3.43 0.49 15.17
C LEU A 152 3.85 0.73 16.64
N PRO A 153 3.04 0.39 17.66
CA PRO A 153 3.45 0.54 19.05
C PRO A 153 4.56 -0.44 19.45
N GLY A 154 4.56 -1.68 18.97
CA GLY A 154 5.61 -2.62 19.32
C GLY A 154 6.97 -2.26 18.71
N GLU A 155 6.98 -1.68 17.51
CA GLU A 155 8.19 -1.05 16.97
C GLU A 155 8.70 0.05 17.90
N GLY A 156 7.83 0.97 18.33
CA GLY A 156 8.19 2.00 19.30
C GLY A 156 8.76 1.43 20.61
N TRP A 157 8.12 0.40 21.16
CA TRP A 157 8.59 -0.29 22.37
C TRP A 157 9.98 -0.89 22.18
N ALA A 158 10.20 -1.57 21.06
CA ALA A 158 11.48 -2.20 20.74
C ALA A 158 12.64 -1.18 20.63
N GLN A 159 12.34 0.09 20.32
CA GLN A 159 13.35 1.14 20.20
C GLN A 159 13.71 1.82 21.52
N LEU A 160 12.74 2.16 22.37
CA LEU A 160 12.96 2.91 23.62
C LEU A 160 11.83 2.72 24.66
N GLY A 161 11.16 1.57 24.67
CA GLY A 161 10.04 1.29 25.56
C GLY A 161 8.91 2.31 25.40
N TRP A 162 8.36 2.81 26.52
CA TRP A 162 7.29 3.82 26.51
C TRP A 162 7.66 5.12 25.79
N ALA A 163 8.89 5.60 25.95
CA ALA A 163 9.36 6.80 25.26
C ALA A 163 9.38 6.58 23.74
N GLY A 164 9.81 5.40 23.31
CA GLY A 164 9.79 5.01 21.91
C GLY A 164 8.38 4.90 21.34
N ILE A 165 7.40 4.36 22.08
CA ILE A 165 5.98 4.35 21.67
C ILE A 165 5.49 5.78 21.41
N ILE A 166 5.72 6.70 22.35
CA ILE A 166 5.27 8.09 22.23
C ILE A 166 5.89 8.73 20.98
N ILE A 167 7.21 8.64 20.84
CA ILE A 167 7.93 9.24 19.71
C ILE A 167 7.43 8.65 18.39
N TRP A 168 7.36 7.33 18.29
CA TRP A 168 7.06 6.64 17.03
C TRP A 168 5.60 6.84 16.60
N CYS A 169 4.65 6.69 17.53
CA CYS A 169 3.24 6.93 17.25
C CYS A 169 2.95 8.41 16.96
N ALA A 170 3.62 9.34 17.64
CA ALA A 170 3.49 10.77 17.34
C ALA A 170 4.04 11.12 15.95
N LEU A 171 5.20 10.58 15.56
CA LEU A 171 5.77 10.77 14.23
C LEU A 171 4.88 10.19 13.14
N ALA A 172 4.34 8.99 13.35
CA ALA A 172 3.40 8.38 12.42
C ALA A 172 2.12 9.21 12.29
N GLY A 173 1.50 9.61 13.41
CA GLY A 173 0.30 10.45 13.43
C GLY A 173 0.54 11.80 12.75
N TRP A 174 1.69 12.45 13.02
CA TRP A 174 2.10 13.68 12.35
C TRP A 174 2.25 13.47 10.83
N PHE A 175 2.91 12.39 10.40
CA PHE A 175 3.12 12.07 8.99
C PHE A 175 1.80 11.82 8.27
N PHE A 176 0.94 10.94 8.78
CA PHE A 176 -0.37 10.67 8.19
C PHE A 176 -1.25 11.92 8.16
N GLY A 177 -1.25 12.70 9.24
CA GLY A 177 -1.95 13.98 9.31
C GLY A 177 -1.41 14.99 8.32
N TRP A 178 -0.09 15.04 8.09
CA TRP A 178 0.54 15.89 7.10
C TRP A 178 0.17 15.49 5.67
N VAL A 179 0.22 14.19 5.33
CA VAL A 179 -0.22 13.68 4.02
C VAL A 179 -1.68 14.03 3.77
N TYR A 180 -2.55 13.82 4.75
CA TYR A 180 -3.96 14.19 4.65
C TYR A 180 -4.16 15.70 4.43
N ARG A 181 -3.51 16.55 5.25
CA ARG A 181 -3.59 18.02 5.08
C ARG A 181 -3.11 18.46 3.70
N LYS A 182 -2.04 17.86 3.18
CA LYS A 182 -1.53 18.15 1.83
C LYS A 182 -2.52 17.73 0.75
N PHE A 183 -3.17 16.58 0.89
CA PHE A 183 -4.22 16.15 -0.03
C PHE A 183 -5.44 17.08 0.04
N ALA A 184 -5.92 17.40 1.24
CA ALA A 184 -7.09 18.26 1.46
C ALA A 184 -6.87 19.70 0.95
N ALA A 185 -5.65 20.24 1.09
CA ALA A 185 -5.28 21.56 0.56
C ALA A 185 -4.98 21.56 -0.95
N SER A 186 -4.86 20.40 -1.58
CA SER A 186 -4.60 20.30 -3.01
C SER A 186 -5.86 20.63 -3.82
N ARG A 187 -5.69 20.98 -5.11
CA ARG A 187 -6.81 21.12 -6.05
C ARG A 187 -7.53 19.80 -6.37
N GLN A 188 -7.13 18.69 -5.70
CA GLN A 188 -7.63 17.33 -5.94
C GLN A 188 -7.58 16.93 -7.42
N GLY A 189 -6.50 17.32 -8.11
CA GLY A 189 -6.25 16.87 -9.47
C GLY A 189 -6.09 15.34 -9.52
N GLY A 190 -6.37 14.73 -10.67
CA GLY A 190 -6.39 13.26 -10.81
C GLY A 190 -5.14 12.55 -10.26
N LEU A 191 -3.96 13.14 -10.43
CA LEU A 191 -2.71 12.61 -9.88
C LEU A 191 -2.66 12.64 -8.34
N ALA A 192 -3.12 13.74 -7.72
CA ALA A 192 -3.14 13.87 -6.27
C ALA A 192 -4.14 12.90 -5.63
N VAL A 193 -5.30 12.74 -6.26
CA VAL A 193 -6.31 11.75 -5.87
C VAL A 193 -5.75 10.34 -6.00
N LEU A 194 -5.18 10.00 -7.16
CA LEU A 194 -4.59 8.68 -7.39
C LEU A 194 -3.49 8.38 -6.36
N ALA A 195 -2.57 9.32 -6.14
CA ALA A 195 -1.50 9.14 -5.17
C ALA A 195 -2.04 8.93 -3.74
N TYR A 196 -3.05 9.70 -3.33
CA TYR A 196 -3.63 9.60 -1.99
C TYR A 196 -4.43 8.30 -1.79
N LEU A 197 -5.21 7.87 -2.79
CA LEU A 197 -6.00 6.62 -2.72
C LEU A 197 -5.15 5.35 -2.89
N LEU A 198 -3.95 5.48 -3.45
CA LEU A 198 -2.92 4.44 -3.42
C LEU A 198 -2.22 4.38 -2.06
N PHE A 199 -1.94 5.54 -1.45
CA PHE A 199 -1.33 5.64 -0.12
C PHE A 199 -2.24 5.10 0.99
N LEU A 200 -3.54 5.36 0.91
CA LEU A 200 -4.45 5.07 2.04
C LEU A 200 -4.51 3.58 2.39
N PRO A 201 -4.65 2.63 1.45
CA PRO A 201 -4.58 1.21 1.78
C PRO A 201 -3.18 0.73 2.18
N SER A 202 -2.11 1.35 1.65
CA SER A 202 -0.74 0.97 2.02
C SER A 202 -0.40 1.34 3.47
N SER A 203 -1.12 2.30 4.07
CA SER A 203 -1.00 2.65 5.49
C SER A 203 -1.25 1.45 6.42
N ILE A 204 -2.06 0.47 6.01
CA ILE A 204 -2.29 -0.75 6.79
C ILE A 204 -0.98 -1.49 7.06
N PHE A 205 -0.05 -1.53 6.10
CA PHE A 205 1.27 -2.13 6.33
C PHE A 205 2.11 -1.34 7.31
N ALA A 206 1.96 -0.01 7.33
CA ALA A 206 2.65 0.82 8.31
C ALA A 206 2.18 0.51 9.74
N PHE A 207 0.87 0.37 9.94
CA PHE A 207 0.31 0.03 11.25
C PHE A 207 0.63 -1.41 11.66
N ARG A 208 0.63 -2.35 10.71
CA ARG A 208 0.92 -3.77 10.94
C ARG A 208 2.40 -4.04 11.22
N ASP A 209 3.30 -3.53 10.38
CA ASP A 209 4.73 -3.87 10.48
C ASP A 209 5.47 -2.91 11.42
N GLY A 210 4.99 -1.66 11.57
CA GLY A 210 5.61 -0.62 12.38
C GLY A 210 6.94 -0.06 11.85
N ALA A 211 7.71 -0.86 11.12
CA ALA A 211 9.01 -0.50 10.58
C ALA A 211 8.91 0.49 9.41
N LEU A 212 9.61 1.63 9.52
CA LEU A 212 9.68 2.68 8.50
C LEU A 212 10.13 2.13 7.13
N VAL A 213 11.09 1.22 7.18
CA VAL A 213 11.69 0.57 6.02
C VAL A 213 10.65 -0.22 5.21
N SER A 214 9.77 -0.97 5.88
CA SER A 214 8.69 -1.71 5.22
C SER A 214 7.71 -0.78 4.52
N VAL A 215 7.37 0.34 5.17
CA VAL A 215 6.50 1.38 4.59
C VAL A 215 7.14 1.99 3.35
N LEU A 216 8.42 2.36 3.43
CA LEU A 216 9.13 2.94 2.30
C LEU A 216 9.22 1.96 1.14
N LYS A 217 9.58 0.70 1.38
CA LYS A 217 9.62 -0.32 0.33
C LYS A 217 8.26 -0.51 -0.34
N ALA A 218 7.21 -0.73 0.45
CA ALA A 218 5.87 -0.97 -0.09
C ALA A 218 5.37 0.23 -0.93
N ASN A 219 5.56 1.45 -0.43
CA ASN A 219 5.17 2.66 -1.14
C ASN A 219 6.07 2.96 -2.34
N PHE A 220 7.37 2.68 -2.25
CA PHE A 220 8.30 2.90 -3.37
C PHE A 220 7.86 2.11 -4.61
N PHE A 221 7.58 0.81 -4.46
CA PHE A 221 7.07 0.02 -5.58
C PHE A 221 5.71 0.49 -6.10
N LEU A 222 4.86 1.06 -5.24
CA LEU A 222 3.56 1.58 -5.62
C LEU A 222 3.66 2.93 -6.37
N PHE A 223 4.58 3.80 -5.96
CA PHE A 223 4.73 5.14 -6.51
C PHE A 223 5.70 5.21 -7.70
N ILE A 224 6.62 4.27 -7.88
CA ILE A 224 7.52 4.27 -9.05
C ILE A 224 6.73 4.32 -10.37
N PRO A 225 5.74 3.44 -10.64
CA PRO A 225 5.00 3.50 -11.89
C PRO A 225 4.27 4.83 -12.08
N LEU A 226 3.75 5.41 -10.99
CA LEU A 226 3.10 6.72 -11.00
C LEU A 226 4.09 7.84 -11.35
N LEU A 227 5.28 7.83 -10.75
CA LEU A 227 6.34 8.80 -11.01
C LEU A 227 6.86 8.67 -12.45
N LEU A 228 7.06 7.46 -12.94
CA LEU A 228 7.46 7.19 -14.33
C LEU A 228 6.40 7.67 -15.31
N MET A 229 5.12 7.43 -15.02
CA MET A 229 4.02 7.93 -15.85
C MET A 229 4.03 9.46 -15.91
N VAL A 230 4.20 10.14 -14.76
CA VAL A 230 4.29 11.61 -14.72
C VAL A 230 5.51 12.13 -15.47
N LEU A 231 6.66 11.45 -15.34
CA LEU A 231 7.88 11.80 -16.05
C LEU A 231 7.70 11.63 -17.56
N LEU A 232 7.12 10.51 -18.02
CA LEU A 232 6.82 10.26 -19.42
C LEU A 232 5.83 11.28 -20.00
N MET A 233 4.77 11.62 -19.26
CA MET A 233 3.83 12.66 -19.69
C MET A 233 4.52 14.02 -19.86
N ARG A 234 5.50 14.35 -19.00
CA ARG A 234 6.31 15.57 -19.12
C ARG A 234 7.28 15.53 -20.29
N ILE A 235 7.91 14.39 -20.55
CA ILE A 235 8.86 14.22 -21.66
C ILE A 235 8.14 14.26 -23.01
N LEU A 236 6.92 13.72 -23.08
CA LEU A 236 6.13 13.62 -24.32
C LEU A 236 5.19 14.81 -24.54
N ASP A 237 5.29 15.87 -23.73
CA ASP A 237 4.40 17.04 -23.74
C ASP A 237 2.91 16.68 -23.83
N MET A 238 2.53 15.56 -23.20
CA MET A 238 1.15 15.11 -23.25
C MET A 238 0.28 16.10 -22.48
N PRO A 239 -0.86 16.54 -23.05
CA PRO A 239 -1.77 17.42 -22.35
C PRO A 239 -2.17 16.77 -21.04
N THR A 240 -1.92 17.48 -19.94
CA THR A 240 -2.25 17.01 -18.59
C THR A 240 -3.71 16.53 -18.53
N LEU A 241 -4.00 15.49 -17.74
CA LEU A 241 -5.36 14.97 -17.58
C LEU A 241 -6.40 16.06 -17.24
N SER A 242 -5.98 17.13 -16.54
CA SER A 242 -6.78 18.33 -16.31
C SER A 242 -7.22 19.02 -17.60
N ALA A 243 -6.34 19.15 -18.59
CA ALA A 243 -6.67 19.68 -19.90
C ALA A 243 -7.67 18.79 -20.63
N ILE A 244 -7.50 17.47 -20.55
CA ILE A 244 -8.42 16.49 -21.15
C ILE A 244 -9.82 16.56 -20.50
N SER A 245 -9.90 16.64 -19.17
CA SER A 245 -11.18 16.75 -18.45
C SER A 245 -11.90 18.10 -18.64
N ALA A 246 -11.18 19.15 -19.04
CA ALA A 246 -11.78 20.45 -19.34
C ALA A 246 -12.51 20.47 -20.71
N VAL A 247 -12.16 19.57 -21.62
CA VAL A 247 -12.74 19.50 -22.97
C VAL A 247 -14.24 19.12 -22.93
N PRO A 248 -14.68 18.05 -22.22
CA PRO A 248 -16.09 17.70 -22.14
C PRO A 248 -16.94 18.76 -21.43
N GLN A 249 -16.40 19.46 -20.43
CA GLN A 249 -17.14 20.52 -19.74
C GLN A 249 -17.30 21.77 -20.60
N ARG A 250 -16.29 22.14 -21.40
CA ARG A 250 -16.45 23.21 -22.41
C ARG A 250 -17.46 22.84 -23.48
N GLN A 251 -17.43 21.61 -23.99
CA GLN A 251 -18.43 21.14 -24.96
C GLN A 251 -19.84 21.08 -24.35
N LYS A 252 -20.00 20.58 -23.13
CA LYS A 252 -21.30 20.61 -22.43
C LYS A 252 -21.78 22.04 -22.21
N ARG A 253 -20.93 22.96 -21.75
CA ARG A 253 -21.30 24.38 -21.59
C ARG A 253 -21.65 25.03 -22.93
N ALA A 254 -20.90 24.76 -24.00
CA ALA A 254 -21.21 25.25 -25.34
C ALA A 254 -22.55 24.69 -25.85
N MET A 255 -22.86 23.42 -25.58
CA MET A 255 -24.17 22.83 -25.91
C MET A 255 -25.30 23.39 -25.03
N THR A 256 -25.07 23.65 -23.75
CA THR A 256 -26.08 24.26 -22.86
C THR A 256 -26.32 25.73 -23.20
N GLN A 257 -25.27 26.48 -23.58
CA GLN A 257 -25.39 27.87 -24.04
C GLN A 257 -25.99 27.96 -25.45
N GLY A 258 -25.69 27.02 -26.36
CA GLY A 258 -26.35 26.91 -27.66
C GLY A 258 -27.82 26.43 -27.55
N GLY A 259 -28.16 25.70 -26.48
CA GLY A 259 -29.53 25.31 -26.17
C GLY A 259 -30.37 26.43 -25.54
N ALA A 260 -29.75 27.44 -24.95
CA ALA A 260 -30.41 28.60 -24.39
C ALA A 260 -30.84 29.64 -25.45
N GLN A 261 -30.38 29.51 -26.69
CA GLN A 261 -30.91 30.31 -27.79
C GLN A 261 -32.37 29.92 -28.02
N THR A 262 -33.25 30.91 -27.85
CA THR A 262 -34.66 30.77 -28.16
C THR A 262 -34.83 30.36 -29.63
N PRO A 263 -35.90 29.65 -30.00
CA PRO A 263 -36.15 29.28 -31.40
C PRO A 263 -36.11 30.48 -32.37
N ALA A 264 -36.44 31.68 -31.86
CA ALA A 264 -36.39 32.93 -32.62
C ALA A 264 -34.95 33.39 -32.92
N GLU A 265 -34.05 33.34 -31.94
CA GLU A 265 -32.63 33.68 -32.13
C GLU A 265 -31.94 32.73 -33.10
N ARG A 266 -32.24 31.42 -33.01
CA ARG A 266 -31.75 30.42 -33.98
C ARG A 266 -32.20 30.69 -35.41
N ARG A 267 -33.40 31.25 -35.61
CA ARG A 267 -33.89 31.64 -36.94
C ARG A 267 -33.18 32.88 -37.47
N ARG A 268 -32.91 33.87 -36.61
CA ARG A 268 -32.16 35.08 -36.98
C ARG A 268 -30.72 34.77 -37.36
N ASP A 269 -30.03 33.95 -36.57
CA ASP A 269 -28.65 33.56 -36.86
C ASP A 269 -28.54 32.78 -38.17
N ARG A 270 -29.52 31.89 -38.46
CA ARG A 270 -29.58 31.24 -39.77
C ARG A 270 -29.82 32.25 -40.87
N ALA A 271 -30.82 33.13 -40.77
CA ALA A 271 -31.10 34.12 -41.81
C ALA A 271 -29.88 35.01 -42.13
N ALA A 272 -29.08 35.38 -41.13
CA ALA A 272 -27.86 36.14 -41.32
C ALA A 272 -26.78 35.37 -42.11
N GLN A 273 -26.69 34.04 -41.96
CA GLN A 273 -25.75 33.19 -42.71
C GLN A 273 -26.12 33.01 -44.18
N TRP A 274 -27.36 33.28 -44.59
CA TRP A 274 -27.78 33.18 -46.00
C TRP A 274 -27.52 34.47 -46.80
N HIS A 275 -27.16 35.57 -46.13
CA HIS A 275 -27.02 36.89 -46.74
C HIS A 275 -25.58 37.45 -46.70
N GLY A 276 -24.62 36.67 -46.19
CA GLY A 276 -23.18 36.97 -46.26
C GLY A 276 -22.46 35.94 -47.09
#